data_AF-G1KP16-F1
#
_entry.id   AF-G1KP16-F1
#
_cell.length_a   1.000
_cell.length_b   1.000
_cell.length_c   1.000
_cell.angle_alpha   90.00
_cell.angle_beta   90.00
_cell.angle_gamma   90.00
#
_symmetry.space_group_name_H-M   'P 1'
#
loop_
_entity.id
_entity.type
_entity.pdbx_description
1 polymer ?
#
loop_
_entity_poly.entity_id
_entity_poly.type
_entity_poly.pdbx_seq_one_letter_code
_entity_poly.pdbx_strand_id
1 'polypeptide(L)'
;MGHSIGARGLLCPLSPAHKRFPGTFLPAVGHGWGEQAGPQKSPAKGALFFSRFTSHASFKKNGEKTVREGGGNHDTAPRREAVTNLRPCLYASQHALRLSLHDPPRRAVRQMACVLLWRTTTPACFGTARMRSRKGVGPSARGWAGRLREVYYSLLAFKHRREKDSGESLNMGSKKEHVKITSEHKPGFLERLSETSGGMLIGLGTFALSFYILFTNEGRALRTASSLEEGLSLVVPLDNIQNVLQENERKLVHLSGPLRTSKPLYDPGYGLSIRAVKLKRHVEMYQWVEYEDSREYEEDGEMKKETRYSYNTEWKSEVVNSRNFDREIGHKNPSNMAVESFTAIASDVQVGSFFLSKGLVEKIDNFKQMSLSKLEDPHADVIRSGDYFFHSENPRRPEVGDLRVSFFYAGLSGDASHLGPADVVTVVARQQGDQLVSYRTKSGDILHILYPDELSPEEVFQKEHECNNMKTWGLRAAGWLAMFVGISLMTRIFYTLVDWFPVVRELINVGLKAFAFCLATSLSLLTISVGWLFYRPLWAVLIGLLAAVPIVIARSRIPPKKQQ
;
A
#
# COMPACT_ATOMS: atom_id res chain seq x y z
N MET A 1 -6.17 -21.53 -29.18
CA MET A 1 -5.04 -20.65 -28.80
C MET A 1 -5.53 -19.75 -27.68
N GLY A 2 -4.94 -19.82 -26.48
CA GLY A 2 -5.43 -19.11 -25.30
C GLY A 2 -4.46 -18.04 -24.84
N HIS A 3 -4.91 -16.79 -24.73
CA HIS A 3 -4.14 -15.71 -24.14
C HIS A 3 -4.23 -15.75 -22.61
N SER A 4 -3.08 -15.94 -21.95
CA SER A 4 -2.97 -15.77 -20.50
C SER A 4 -2.77 -14.29 -20.20
N ILE A 5 -3.76 -13.66 -19.56
CA ILE A 5 -3.63 -12.30 -19.04
C ILE A 5 -2.94 -12.39 -17.67
N GLY A 6 -1.70 -11.91 -17.61
CA GLY A 6 -0.92 -11.86 -16.38
C GLY A 6 -1.53 -10.89 -15.37
N ALA A 7 -2.18 -11.42 -14.34
CA ALA A 7 -2.67 -10.61 -13.22
C ALA A 7 -1.48 -10.04 -12.44
N ARG A 8 -1.29 -8.71 -12.51
CA ARG A 8 -0.36 -8.01 -11.60
C ARG A 8 -0.84 -8.23 -10.16
N GLY A 9 -0.02 -8.90 -9.37
CA GLY A 9 -0.32 -9.15 -7.96
C GLY A 9 -0.37 -7.83 -7.18
N LEU A 10 -1.55 -7.50 -6.63
CA LEU A 10 -1.66 -6.49 -5.58
C LEU A 10 -0.87 -6.97 -4.37
N LEU A 11 0.29 -6.35 -4.12
CA LEU A 11 1.09 -6.58 -2.91
C LEU A 11 0.30 -6.17 -1.66
N CYS A 12 0.62 -6.80 -0.54
CA CYS A 12 0.05 -6.45 0.76
C CYS A 12 0.67 -5.12 1.22
N PRO A 13 -0.12 -4.12 1.65
CA PRO A 13 0.46 -2.89 2.17
C PRO A 13 1.12 -3.16 3.52
N LEU A 14 2.43 -2.94 3.59
CA LEU A 14 3.18 -2.85 4.84
C LEU A 14 3.65 -1.40 5.03
N SER A 15 3.60 -0.92 6.28
CA SER A 15 3.95 0.44 6.75
C SER A 15 2.88 1.55 6.57
N PRO A 16 2.69 2.44 7.57
CA PRO A 16 1.66 3.48 7.53
C PRO A 16 2.14 4.78 6.85
N ALA A 17 1.86 4.93 5.56
CA ALA A 17 2.08 6.19 4.85
C ALA A 17 0.90 7.17 5.02
N HIS A 18 1.20 8.45 5.23
CA HIS A 18 0.20 9.52 5.31
C HIS A 18 -0.58 9.68 3.99
N LYS A 19 -1.88 9.99 4.10
CA LYS A 19 -2.80 10.17 2.97
C LYS A 19 -2.35 11.26 1.98
N ARG A 20 -2.38 10.95 0.68
CA ARG A 20 -3.28 11.59 -0.32
C ARG A 20 -3.29 10.82 -1.65
N PHE A 21 -4.43 10.92 -2.34
CA PHE A 21 -4.85 10.32 -3.62
C PHE A 21 -5.84 11.33 -4.26
N PRO A 22 -6.25 11.20 -5.55
CA PRO A 22 -5.69 10.41 -6.65
C PRO A 22 -5.48 11.24 -7.95
N GLY A 23 -4.94 10.62 -9.01
CA GLY A 23 -4.86 11.18 -10.37
C GLY A 23 -4.70 10.08 -11.43
N THR A 24 -5.81 9.73 -12.08
CA THR A 24 -6.05 8.52 -12.90
C THR A 24 -5.20 8.41 -14.18
N PHE A 25 -4.79 7.19 -14.55
CA PHE A 25 -4.29 6.84 -15.89
C PHE A 25 -5.35 6.06 -16.69
N LEU A 26 -5.43 6.31 -18.00
CA LEU A 26 -6.02 5.42 -19.01
C LEU A 26 -5.04 5.32 -20.20
N PRO A 27 -4.89 4.15 -20.84
CA PRO A 27 -4.05 3.99 -22.03
C PRO A 27 -4.85 4.16 -23.32
N ALA A 28 -4.21 4.66 -24.37
CA ALA A 28 -4.71 4.61 -25.74
C ALA A 28 -3.68 3.95 -26.67
N VAL A 29 -4.17 3.10 -27.57
CA VAL A 29 -3.40 2.40 -28.62
C VAL A 29 -4.04 2.77 -29.96
N GLY A 30 -3.24 3.15 -30.96
CA GLY A 30 -3.74 3.48 -32.31
C GLY A 30 -2.63 3.65 -33.33
N HIS A 31 -2.72 2.91 -34.44
CA HIS A 31 -1.83 2.91 -35.61
C HIS A 31 -1.86 4.26 -36.39
N GLY A 32 -0.93 4.62 -37.29
CA GLY A 32 0.32 3.96 -37.75
C GLY A 32 0.78 4.54 -39.12
N TRP A 33 1.64 3.78 -39.82
CA TRP A 33 2.12 3.96 -41.23
C TRP A 33 3.20 5.01 -41.54
N GLY A 34 4.15 4.63 -42.41
CA GLY A 34 5.30 5.41 -42.87
C GLY A 34 6.47 4.51 -43.32
N GLU A 35 6.44 4.04 -44.56
CA GLU A 35 7.46 3.16 -45.17
C GLU A 35 8.78 3.90 -45.50
N GLN A 36 9.93 3.19 -45.55
CA GLN A 36 10.62 2.88 -46.82
C GLN A 36 12.01 2.18 -46.65
N ALA A 37 12.28 1.24 -47.56
CA ALA A 37 13.57 0.79 -48.12
C ALA A 37 14.79 0.42 -47.23
N GLY A 38 15.27 -0.83 -47.39
CA GLY A 38 16.71 -1.18 -47.24
C GLY A 38 17.39 -1.25 -48.63
N PRO A 39 18.36 -2.14 -48.87
CA PRO A 39 19.36 -2.75 -47.97
C PRO A 39 20.81 -2.64 -48.52
N GLN A 40 21.87 -2.85 -47.71
CA GLN A 40 23.21 -3.13 -48.27
C GLN A 40 24.13 -4.02 -47.42
N LYS A 41 24.37 -5.23 -47.98
CA LYS A 41 25.64 -5.99 -48.08
C LYS A 41 26.66 -5.99 -46.93
N SER A 42 26.87 -7.19 -46.38
CA SER A 42 28.14 -7.76 -45.88
C SER A 42 29.10 -8.08 -47.06
N PRO A 43 30.31 -8.71 -46.91
CA PRO A 43 30.94 -9.33 -45.73
C PRO A 43 32.48 -9.14 -45.57
N ALA A 44 33.08 -9.76 -44.54
CA ALA A 44 34.10 -10.85 -44.67
C ALA A 44 35.35 -10.79 -43.77
N LYS A 45 35.85 -12.00 -43.42
CA LYS A 45 37.17 -12.37 -42.86
C LYS A 45 37.44 -11.96 -41.38
N GLY A 46 38.08 -12.78 -40.54
CA GLY A 46 38.49 -14.18 -40.72
C GLY A 46 39.47 -14.66 -39.63
N ALA A 47 39.85 -15.94 -39.72
CA ALA A 47 40.97 -16.63 -39.04
C ALA A 47 40.86 -16.96 -37.52
N LEU A 48 41.05 -18.25 -37.24
CA LEU A 48 41.43 -18.84 -35.96
C LEU A 48 42.88 -18.47 -35.57
N PHE A 49 43.25 -18.59 -34.29
CA PHE A 49 44.42 -19.41 -33.90
C PHE A 49 44.44 -19.77 -32.39
N PHE A 50 45.14 -20.87 -32.08
CA PHE A 50 45.37 -21.41 -30.73
C PHE A 50 46.44 -20.64 -29.93
N SER A 51 46.35 -20.65 -28.59
CA SER A 51 47.30 -21.41 -27.74
C SER A 51 47.03 -21.28 -26.23
N ARG A 52 47.24 -22.39 -25.50
CA ARG A 52 47.48 -22.39 -24.05
C ARG A 52 48.91 -21.91 -23.78
N PHE A 53 49.17 -21.37 -22.59
CA PHE A 53 50.28 -21.88 -21.77
C PHE A 53 49.98 -21.80 -20.28
N THR A 54 50.45 -22.82 -19.56
CA THR A 54 50.34 -23.03 -18.12
C THR A 54 51.68 -22.74 -17.43
N SER A 55 51.68 -22.33 -16.16
CA SER A 55 52.76 -22.74 -15.25
C SER A 55 52.33 -22.76 -13.78
N HIS A 56 52.72 -23.82 -13.07
CA HIS A 56 52.66 -23.94 -11.62
C HIS A 56 53.86 -23.28 -10.96
N ALA A 57 53.72 -22.85 -9.71
CA ALA A 57 54.75 -23.01 -8.70
C ALA A 57 54.11 -23.16 -7.30
N SER A 58 54.67 -24.03 -6.47
CA SER A 58 54.25 -24.29 -5.08
C SER A 58 55.47 -24.70 -4.28
N PHE A 59 55.68 -24.16 -3.07
CA PHE A 59 56.29 -24.93 -1.96
C PHE A 59 56.35 -24.19 -0.59
N LYS A 60 56.04 -24.98 0.46
CA LYS A 60 56.69 -25.06 1.82
C LYS A 60 56.82 -23.80 2.73
N LYS A 61 56.87 -23.91 4.07
CA LYS A 61 56.35 -24.89 5.08
C LYS A 61 56.66 -24.39 6.52
N ASN A 62 55.77 -24.69 7.48
CA ASN A 62 55.99 -25.04 8.91
C ASN A 62 56.63 -24.08 9.96
N GLY A 63 56.15 -24.24 11.22
CA GLY A 63 56.75 -23.80 12.51
C GLY A 63 55.79 -22.92 13.34
N GLU A 64 55.03 -23.34 14.38
CA GLU A 64 55.39 -23.95 15.69
C GLU A 64 56.47 -23.16 16.48
N LYS A 65 56.38 -22.88 17.80
CA LYS A 65 55.32 -23.04 18.86
C LYS A 65 55.84 -22.38 20.17
N THR A 66 54.96 -22.04 21.14
CA THR A 66 55.21 -22.01 22.63
C THR A 66 56.26 -21.00 23.21
N VAL A 67 56.33 -20.54 24.49
CA VAL A 67 55.53 -20.62 25.76
C VAL A 67 56.14 -19.70 26.87
N ARG A 68 55.32 -19.11 27.79
CA ARG A 68 55.67 -18.54 29.15
C ARG A 68 56.70 -17.38 29.21
N GLU A 69 56.94 -16.59 30.28
CA GLU A 69 56.32 -16.20 31.59
C GLU A 69 56.99 -14.85 32.03
N GLY A 70 56.61 -14.09 33.07
CA GLY A 70 55.48 -14.15 34.01
C GLY A 70 55.72 -13.33 35.32
N GLY A 71 54.85 -12.35 35.65
CA GLY A 71 54.84 -11.60 36.94
C GLY A 71 55.38 -10.15 36.91
N GLY A 72 54.89 -9.19 37.71
CA GLY A 72 53.72 -9.22 38.62
C GLY A 72 53.58 -7.99 39.55
N ASN A 73 52.37 -7.82 40.13
CA ASN A 73 52.02 -7.08 41.37
C ASN A 73 52.12 -5.52 41.44
N HIS A 74 51.38 -4.79 42.29
CA HIS A 74 50.56 -5.15 43.49
C HIS A 74 49.26 -4.31 43.67
N ASP A 75 48.22 -4.96 44.22
CA ASP A 75 47.22 -4.51 45.24
C ASP A 75 46.32 -3.26 45.04
N THR A 76 45.11 -3.14 45.62
CA THR A 76 44.47 -3.83 46.77
C THR A 76 43.00 -4.25 46.53
N ALA A 77 42.58 -5.36 47.15
CA ALA A 77 41.17 -5.76 47.37
C ALA A 77 40.82 -5.63 48.89
N PRO A 78 39.91 -6.40 49.56
CA PRO A 78 38.76 -7.22 49.14
C PRO A 78 37.49 -7.09 50.03
N ARG A 79 36.43 -7.86 49.72
CA ARG A 79 35.48 -8.63 50.59
C ARG A 79 34.08 -8.73 49.93
N ARG A 80 33.33 -9.86 49.95
CA ARG A 80 33.61 -11.24 50.43
C ARG A 80 32.60 -12.26 49.85
N GLU A 81 33.07 -13.52 49.69
CA GLU A 81 32.36 -14.83 49.80
C GLU A 81 30.97 -15.03 49.13
N ALA A 82 30.80 -15.89 48.11
CA ALA A 82 30.76 -17.38 48.10
C ALA A 82 29.41 -17.95 48.63
N VAL A 83 28.83 -19.08 48.18
CA VAL A 83 29.34 -20.41 47.76
C VAL A 83 28.42 -21.06 46.69
N THR A 84 28.91 -22.12 46.04
CA THR A 84 28.25 -23.09 45.11
C THR A 84 26.92 -23.71 45.67
N ASN A 85 26.03 -24.40 44.93
CA ASN A 85 26.28 -25.62 44.13
C ASN A 85 25.02 -26.17 43.38
N LEU A 86 25.23 -27.12 42.44
CA LEU A 86 24.33 -28.19 41.95
C LEU A 86 23.10 -27.93 41.02
N ARG A 87 22.93 -28.87 40.07
CA ARG A 87 21.78 -29.22 39.17
C ARG A 87 21.43 -30.72 39.45
N PRO A 88 20.44 -31.40 38.82
CA PRO A 88 19.16 -31.03 38.14
C PRO A 88 17.95 -31.87 38.70
N CYS A 89 16.88 -32.08 37.87
CA CYS A 89 15.71 -33.01 37.99
C CYS A 89 14.38 -32.39 38.50
N LEU A 90 13.15 -32.88 38.18
CA LEU A 90 12.54 -33.64 37.06
C LEU A 90 10.99 -33.68 37.26
N TYR A 91 10.19 -33.54 36.19
CA TYR A 91 8.85 -34.15 35.95
C TYR A 91 7.53 -33.76 36.69
N ALA A 92 6.42 -34.16 36.02
CA ALA A 92 4.97 -34.13 36.35
C ALA A 92 4.25 -32.75 36.33
N SER A 93 3.24 -32.41 35.50
CA SER A 93 2.09 -33.13 34.86
C SER A 93 0.97 -33.48 35.87
N GLN A 94 -0.34 -33.21 35.67
CA GLN A 94 -1.17 -33.35 34.46
C GLN A 94 -2.53 -32.57 34.51
N HIS A 95 -3.12 -32.38 33.31
CA HIS A 95 -4.56 -32.25 32.95
C HIS A 95 -5.56 -31.29 33.62
N ALA A 96 -6.15 -30.43 32.77
CA ALA A 96 -7.61 -30.34 32.59
C ALA A 96 -7.97 -30.03 31.13
N LEU A 97 -8.76 -30.89 30.46
CA LEU A 97 -9.33 -30.62 29.14
C LEU A 97 -10.63 -29.81 29.26
N ARG A 98 -10.83 -28.78 28.42
CA ARG A 98 -12.12 -28.54 27.74
C ARG A 98 -12.01 -27.55 26.57
N LEU A 99 -12.79 -27.84 25.53
CA LEU A 99 -12.87 -27.11 24.27
C LEU A 99 -13.40 -25.68 24.44
N SER A 100 -12.87 -24.71 23.66
CA SER A 100 -13.73 -23.84 22.83
C SER A 100 -12.97 -23.06 21.74
N LEU A 101 -13.44 -23.25 20.51
CA LEU A 101 -13.46 -22.42 19.29
C LEU A 101 -12.90 -20.98 19.28
N HIS A 102 -12.19 -20.68 18.18
CA HIS A 102 -12.06 -19.40 17.45
C HIS A 102 -12.52 -18.07 18.08
N ASP A 103 -11.62 -17.09 18.20
CA ASP A 103 -11.96 -15.65 18.20
C ASP A 103 -10.78 -14.82 17.61
N PRO A 104 -10.96 -14.05 16.51
CA PRO A 104 -9.97 -13.07 16.03
C PRO A 104 -10.14 -11.70 16.72
N PRO A 105 -9.13 -10.79 16.69
CA PRO A 105 -9.03 -9.71 17.67
C PRO A 105 -10.09 -8.59 17.50
N ARG A 106 -10.99 -8.50 18.48
CA ARG A 106 -11.98 -7.42 18.64
C ARG A 106 -11.36 -6.08 19.05
N ARG A 107 -10.68 -5.38 18.13
CA ARG A 107 -10.25 -3.98 18.36
C ARG A 107 -10.68 -2.95 17.29
N ALA A 108 -11.12 -3.37 16.10
CA ALA A 108 -11.51 -2.45 15.02
C ALA A 108 -12.97 -1.92 15.10
N VAL A 109 -13.87 -2.57 15.84
CA VAL A 109 -15.33 -2.32 15.74
C VAL A 109 -15.87 -1.32 16.78
N ARG A 110 -15.07 -0.90 17.77
CA ARG A 110 -15.55 -0.06 18.89
C ARG A 110 -15.52 1.46 18.67
N GLN A 111 -15.06 1.97 17.52
CA GLN A 111 -15.00 3.42 17.26
C GLN A 111 -16.14 3.97 16.39
N MET A 112 -17.05 3.13 15.88
CA MET A 112 -18.08 3.56 14.91
C MET A 112 -19.52 3.58 15.48
N ALA A 113 -19.69 3.33 16.78
CA ALA A 113 -20.99 3.10 17.43
C ALA A 113 -21.38 4.11 18.54
N CYS A 114 -20.81 5.32 18.53
CA CYS A 114 -21.04 6.36 19.57
C CYS A 114 -21.62 7.70 19.05
N VAL A 115 -22.23 7.73 17.85
CA VAL A 115 -22.82 8.97 17.26
C VAL A 115 -24.35 8.93 17.15
N LEU A 116 -25.00 7.82 17.50
CA LEU A 116 -26.45 7.66 17.44
C LEU A 116 -27.01 7.20 18.79
N LEU A 117 -27.46 8.18 19.60
CA LEU A 117 -28.59 8.15 20.55
C LEU A 117 -28.46 9.29 21.59
N TRP A 118 -28.93 10.51 21.27
CA TRP A 118 -29.27 11.48 22.32
C TRP A 118 -30.35 12.51 21.90
N ARG A 119 -31.59 12.20 22.27
CA ARG A 119 -32.82 13.02 22.46
C ARG A 119 -33.96 11.98 22.44
N THR A 120 -34.89 11.89 23.37
CA THR A 120 -35.56 12.93 24.19
C THR A 120 -36.08 12.36 25.53
N THR A 121 -35.96 13.10 26.63
CA THR A 121 -37.04 13.46 27.60
C THR A 121 -36.45 14.18 28.83
N THR A 122 -37.26 15.03 29.48
CA THR A 122 -36.96 15.79 30.71
C THR A 122 -38.07 15.50 31.76
N PRO A 123 -38.13 16.13 32.95
CA PRO A 123 -37.64 15.51 34.18
C PRO A 123 -38.68 15.39 35.31
N ALA A 124 -38.40 14.62 36.37
CA ALA A 124 -39.16 14.65 37.62
C ALA A 124 -38.28 14.37 38.86
N CYS A 125 -38.63 15.00 39.98
CA CYS A 125 -37.85 15.10 41.21
C CYS A 125 -37.96 13.86 42.12
N PHE A 126 -36.97 13.65 43.02
CA PHE A 126 -37.16 13.80 44.47
C PHE A 126 -35.80 13.79 45.23
N GLY A 127 -35.76 14.36 46.44
CA GLY A 127 -34.59 14.31 47.35
C GLY A 127 -34.52 12.98 48.12
N THR A 128 -33.73 12.79 49.19
CA THR A 128 -32.85 13.68 49.99
C THR A 128 -31.93 12.78 50.84
N ALA A 129 -30.61 13.04 50.92
CA ALA A 129 -29.77 12.60 52.05
C ALA A 129 -28.42 13.36 52.08
N ARG A 130 -28.02 13.87 53.25
CA ARG A 130 -26.76 14.61 53.46
C ARG A 130 -25.95 13.88 54.54
N MET A 131 -24.75 13.37 54.22
CA MET A 131 -23.75 13.04 55.24
C MET A 131 -22.30 13.28 54.80
N ARG A 132 -21.44 13.45 55.81
CA ARG A 132 -20.14 14.16 55.78
C ARG A 132 -19.02 13.55 54.92
N SER A 133 -18.49 14.39 54.03
CA SER A 133 -17.08 14.83 53.96
C SER A 133 -15.95 13.89 54.42
N ARG A 134 -15.10 13.48 53.47
CA ARG A 134 -13.63 13.49 53.61
C ARG A 134 -13.01 14.11 52.35
N LYS A 135 -11.94 14.89 52.52
CA LYS A 135 -11.33 15.70 51.46
C LYS A 135 -10.47 14.87 50.50
N GLY A 136 -10.66 15.07 49.19
CA GLY A 136 -9.71 14.75 48.13
C GLY A 136 -9.73 15.88 47.11
N VAL A 137 -8.57 16.46 46.79
CA VAL A 137 -8.48 17.68 45.96
C VAL A 137 -8.38 17.30 44.48
N GLY A 138 -9.29 17.86 43.66
CA GLY A 138 -9.26 17.78 42.20
C GLY A 138 -9.74 19.09 41.57
N PRO A 139 -9.35 19.42 40.32
CA PRO A 139 -9.57 20.75 39.75
C PRO A 139 -11.05 21.05 39.50
N SER A 140 -11.53 22.22 39.92
CA SER A 140 -12.97 22.55 39.83
C SER A 140 -13.44 22.81 38.39
N ALA A 141 -14.68 22.41 38.09
CA ALA A 141 -15.32 22.58 36.79
C ALA A 141 -15.46 24.03 36.29
N ARG A 142 -15.21 25.04 37.14
CA ARG A 142 -15.16 26.46 36.71
C ARG A 142 -13.99 26.76 35.75
N GLY A 143 -12.92 25.95 35.75
CA GLY A 143 -11.76 26.14 34.87
C GLY A 143 -11.95 25.71 33.41
N TRP A 144 -13.08 25.10 33.05
CA TRP A 144 -13.40 24.66 31.69
C TRP A 144 -14.32 25.65 30.96
N ALA A 145 -15.29 26.24 31.65
CA ALA A 145 -16.18 27.26 31.10
C ALA A 145 -15.47 28.58 30.74
N GLY A 146 -14.34 28.89 31.40
CA GLY A 146 -13.46 30.00 30.99
C GLY A 146 -12.69 29.70 29.71
N ARG A 147 -12.01 28.53 29.64
CA ARG A 147 -11.21 28.12 28.47
C ARG A 147 -12.04 27.93 27.19
N LEU A 148 -13.26 27.43 27.29
CA LEU A 148 -14.17 27.35 26.13
C LEU A 148 -14.61 28.74 25.63
N ARG A 149 -14.68 29.74 26.51
CA ARG A 149 -15.04 31.11 26.16
C ARG A 149 -13.88 31.84 25.46
N GLU A 150 -12.66 31.64 25.94
CA GLU A 150 -11.43 32.09 25.27
C GLU A 150 -11.28 31.50 23.86
N VAL A 151 -11.52 30.19 23.69
CA VAL A 151 -11.49 29.54 22.37
C VAL A 151 -12.59 30.08 21.45
N TYR A 152 -13.79 30.34 21.96
CA TYR A 152 -14.89 30.92 21.19
C TYR A 152 -14.59 32.35 20.70
N TYR A 153 -14.10 33.22 21.58
CA TYR A 153 -13.70 34.58 21.19
C TYR A 153 -12.44 34.60 20.31
N SER A 154 -11.49 33.68 20.50
CA SER A 154 -10.34 33.52 19.62
C SER A 154 -10.74 33.06 18.22
N LEU A 155 -11.71 32.15 18.10
CA LEU A 155 -12.25 31.70 16.80
C LEU A 155 -13.07 32.80 16.10
N LEU A 156 -13.82 33.60 16.85
CA LEU A 156 -14.49 34.80 16.31
C LEU A 156 -13.48 35.85 15.84
N ALA A 157 -12.44 36.13 16.62
CA ALA A 157 -11.35 37.04 16.23
C ALA A 157 -10.57 36.51 15.02
N PHE A 158 -10.39 35.20 14.89
CA PHE A 158 -9.76 34.57 13.73
C PHE A 158 -10.66 34.63 12.49
N LYS A 159 -11.98 34.44 12.64
CA LYS A 159 -12.95 34.59 11.54
C LYS A 159 -13.00 36.04 11.05
N HIS A 160 -13.07 37.01 11.97
CA HIS A 160 -13.16 38.41 11.62
C HIS A 160 -11.83 38.96 11.06
N ARG A 161 -10.68 38.41 11.48
CA ARG A 161 -9.39 38.65 10.82
C ARG A 161 -9.41 38.12 9.38
N ARG A 162 -9.94 36.92 9.13
CA ARG A 162 -10.04 36.36 7.77
C ARG A 162 -11.01 37.12 6.86
N GLU A 163 -12.08 37.69 7.40
CA GLU A 163 -12.99 38.61 6.66
C GLU A 163 -12.31 39.96 6.35
N LYS A 164 -11.43 40.44 7.23
CA LYS A 164 -10.66 41.67 6.99
C LYS A 164 -9.52 41.47 5.99
N ASP A 165 -8.84 40.33 6.02
CA ASP A 165 -7.82 39.95 5.04
C ASP A 165 -8.41 39.74 3.62
N SER A 166 -9.73 39.53 3.48
CA SER A 166 -10.43 39.54 2.19
C SER A 166 -10.90 40.93 1.71
N GLY A 167 -10.72 41.98 2.51
CA GLY A 167 -11.26 43.33 2.24
C GLY A 167 -10.28 44.35 1.65
N GLU A 168 -8.97 44.16 1.82
CA GLU A 168 -7.95 45.12 1.36
C GLU A 168 -6.80 44.42 0.60
N SER A 169 -6.91 44.34 -0.72
CA SER A 169 -5.77 44.09 -1.61
C SER A 169 -5.79 45.03 -2.83
N LEU A 170 -5.57 46.32 -2.56
CA LEU A 170 -5.27 47.30 -3.61
C LEU A 170 -3.90 47.02 -4.24
N ASN A 171 -3.94 46.20 -5.29
CA ASN A 171 -3.15 46.31 -6.51
C ASN A 171 -1.67 46.72 -6.39
N MET A 172 -0.79 45.78 -6.03
CA MET A 172 0.56 45.68 -6.59
C MET A 172 1.12 44.26 -6.39
N GLY A 173 1.41 43.53 -7.48
CA GLY A 173 2.01 42.18 -7.40
C GLY A 173 1.35 41.06 -8.23
N SER A 174 0.48 41.37 -9.19
CA SER A 174 -0.08 40.35 -10.09
C SER A 174 0.99 39.71 -10.98
N LYS A 175 1.24 38.40 -10.82
CA LYS A 175 1.89 37.54 -11.83
C LYS A 175 1.83 36.02 -11.62
N LYS A 176 1.35 35.51 -10.47
CA LYS A 176 1.32 34.06 -10.16
C LYS A 176 -0.05 33.39 -10.25
N GLU A 177 -1.12 34.18 -10.35
CA GLU A 177 -2.49 33.68 -10.49
C GLU A 177 -3.22 34.48 -11.56
N HIS A 178 -4.13 33.83 -12.26
CA HIS A 178 -5.16 34.49 -13.07
C HIS A 178 -6.45 33.68 -13.04
N VAL A 179 -7.53 34.32 -13.48
CA VAL A 179 -8.87 33.74 -13.49
C VAL A 179 -9.42 33.77 -14.91
N LYS A 180 -10.02 32.67 -15.33
CA LYS A 180 -10.70 32.48 -16.61
C LYS A 180 -12.16 32.17 -16.32
N ILE A 181 -13.04 33.07 -16.76
CA ILE A 181 -14.49 32.88 -16.62
C ILE A 181 -15.02 32.41 -17.97
N THR A 182 -15.68 31.26 -17.97
CA THR A 182 -16.43 30.74 -19.13
C THR A 182 -17.91 30.78 -18.80
N SER A 183 -18.71 31.44 -19.63
CA SER A 183 -20.18 31.42 -19.58
C SER A 183 -20.71 30.25 -20.40
N GLU A 184 -21.46 29.35 -19.78
CA GLU A 184 -22.18 28.27 -20.44
C GLU A 184 -23.70 28.51 -20.31
N HIS A 185 -24.42 28.32 -21.42
CA HIS A 185 -25.86 28.44 -21.41
C HIS A 185 -26.47 27.34 -20.53
N LYS A 186 -27.54 27.65 -19.78
CA LYS A 186 -28.21 26.63 -18.97
C LYS A 186 -28.66 25.45 -19.85
N PRO A 187 -28.28 24.20 -19.52
CA PRO A 187 -28.69 23.05 -20.33
C PRO A 187 -30.20 22.88 -20.26
N GLY A 188 -30.81 22.62 -21.41
CA GLY A 188 -32.26 22.43 -21.54
C GLY A 188 -32.76 21.15 -20.86
N PHE A 189 -34.09 20.95 -20.78
CA PHE A 189 -34.68 19.75 -20.18
C PHE A 189 -34.19 18.45 -20.86
N LEU A 190 -34.16 18.43 -22.20
CA LEU A 190 -33.66 17.29 -22.98
C LEU A 190 -32.15 17.06 -22.80
N GLU A 191 -31.39 18.13 -22.60
CA GLU A 191 -29.94 18.11 -22.43
C GLU A 191 -29.58 17.52 -21.06
N ARG A 192 -30.22 18.00 -19.98
CA ARG A 192 -30.15 17.42 -18.63
C ARG A 192 -30.60 15.95 -18.58
N LEU A 193 -31.60 15.57 -19.39
CA LEU A 193 -32.00 14.17 -19.55
C LEU A 193 -30.96 13.34 -20.30
N SER A 194 -30.28 13.89 -21.30
CA SER A 194 -29.19 13.20 -22.00
C SER A 194 -27.96 12.98 -21.11
N GLU A 195 -27.57 14.00 -20.32
CA GLU A 195 -26.49 13.92 -19.33
C GLU A 195 -26.77 12.87 -18.26
N THR A 196 -28.01 12.86 -17.73
CA THR A 196 -28.41 11.85 -16.73
C THR A 196 -28.57 10.45 -17.31
N SER A 197 -28.88 10.31 -18.60
CA SER A 197 -28.90 9.02 -19.31
C SER A 197 -27.48 8.41 -19.40
N GLY A 198 -26.45 9.21 -19.65
CA GLY A 198 -25.05 8.77 -19.55
C GLY A 198 -24.70 8.26 -18.15
N GLY A 199 -25.12 9.00 -17.11
CA GLY A 199 -24.98 8.59 -15.71
C GLY A 199 -25.68 7.26 -15.38
N MET A 200 -26.86 7.01 -15.96
CA MET A 200 -27.60 5.75 -15.79
C MET A 200 -26.87 4.56 -16.41
N LEU A 201 -26.30 4.70 -17.61
CA LEU A 201 -25.52 3.63 -18.27
C LEU A 201 -24.24 3.29 -17.48
N ILE A 202 -23.52 4.32 -17.01
CA ILE A 202 -22.35 4.14 -16.12
C ILE A 202 -22.77 3.48 -14.80
N GLY A 203 -23.94 3.86 -14.25
CA GLY A 203 -24.52 3.25 -13.06
C GLY A 203 -24.81 1.76 -13.24
N LEU A 204 -25.45 1.39 -14.36
CA LEU A 204 -25.76 0.01 -14.73
C LEU A 204 -24.49 -0.83 -14.93
N GLY A 205 -23.49 -0.30 -15.63
CA GLY A 205 -22.19 -0.96 -15.81
C GLY A 205 -21.47 -1.19 -14.47
N THR A 206 -21.48 -0.18 -13.59
CA THR A 206 -20.90 -0.26 -12.23
C THR A 206 -21.64 -1.26 -11.35
N PHE A 207 -22.97 -1.29 -11.44
CA PHE A 207 -23.83 -2.26 -10.75
C PHE A 207 -23.54 -3.69 -11.21
N ALA A 208 -23.47 -3.94 -12.52
CA ALA A 208 -23.12 -5.27 -13.05
C ALA A 208 -21.69 -5.71 -12.64
N LEU A 209 -20.72 -4.80 -12.73
CA LEU A 209 -19.33 -5.04 -12.29
C LEU A 209 -19.24 -5.39 -10.80
N SER A 210 -20.11 -4.82 -9.96
CA SER A 210 -20.11 -5.12 -8.51
C SER A 210 -20.39 -6.59 -8.21
N PHE A 211 -21.31 -7.25 -8.93
CA PHE A 211 -21.56 -8.68 -8.79
C PHE A 211 -20.34 -9.51 -9.18
N TYR A 212 -19.71 -9.16 -10.30
CA TYR A 212 -18.50 -9.84 -10.77
C TYR A 212 -17.36 -9.74 -9.75
N ILE A 213 -17.10 -8.54 -9.21
CA ILE A 213 -16.07 -8.32 -8.18
C ILE A 213 -16.37 -9.14 -6.92
N LEU A 214 -17.61 -9.08 -6.40
CA LEU A 214 -18.00 -9.81 -5.19
C LEU A 214 -17.87 -11.33 -5.38
N PHE A 215 -18.44 -11.87 -6.45
CA PHE A 215 -18.46 -13.31 -6.70
C PHE A 215 -17.05 -13.88 -6.95
N THR A 216 -16.26 -13.23 -7.81
CA THR A 216 -14.89 -13.70 -8.11
C THR A 216 -13.95 -13.54 -6.92
N ASN A 217 -14.17 -12.55 -6.05
CA ASN A 217 -13.42 -12.40 -4.81
C ASN A 217 -13.63 -13.57 -3.84
N GLU A 218 -14.85 -14.11 -3.69
CA GLU A 218 -15.07 -15.30 -2.86
C GLU A 218 -14.28 -16.50 -3.41
N GLY A 219 -14.37 -16.76 -4.73
CA GLY A 219 -13.62 -17.85 -5.36
C GLY A 219 -12.10 -17.71 -5.22
N ARG A 220 -11.57 -16.48 -5.40
CA ARG A 220 -10.16 -16.16 -5.18
C ARG A 220 -9.75 -16.35 -3.72
N ALA A 221 -10.49 -15.77 -2.77
CA ALA A 221 -10.18 -15.84 -1.34
C ALA A 221 -10.06 -17.28 -0.85
N LEU A 222 -10.95 -18.14 -1.32
CA LEU A 222 -11.01 -19.56 -1.00
C LEU A 222 -9.88 -20.36 -1.66
N ARG A 223 -9.62 -20.12 -2.96
CA ARG A 223 -8.48 -20.74 -3.66
C ARG A 223 -7.16 -20.42 -2.99
N THR A 224 -6.96 -19.16 -2.59
CA THR A 224 -5.74 -18.71 -1.89
C THR A 224 -5.67 -19.34 -0.50
N ALA A 225 -6.77 -19.40 0.25
CA ALA A 225 -6.77 -20.07 1.56
C ALA A 225 -6.38 -21.56 1.46
N SER A 226 -6.99 -22.32 0.55
CA SER A 226 -6.63 -23.74 0.35
C SER A 226 -5.23 -23.93 -0.22
N SER A 227 -4.73 -23.00 -1.04
CA SER A 227 -3.35 -23.03 -1.53
C SER A 227 -2.32 -22.76 -0.43
N LEU A 228 -2.64 -21.90 0.54
CA LEU A 228 -1.79 -21.63 1.69
C LEU A 228 -1.79 -22.81 2.68
N GLU A 229 -2.94 -23.44 2.91
CA GLU A 229 -3.06 -24.65 3.75
C GLU A 229 -2.36 -25.86 3.11
N GLU A 230 -2.49 -26.03 1.79
CA GLU A 230 -1.69 -27.00 1.00
C GLU A 230 -0.19 -26.69 1.12
N GLY A 231 0.20 -25.42 1.04
CA GLY A 231 1.59 -24.98 1.21
C GLY A 231 2.17 -25.31 2.59
N LEU A 232 1.47 -24.93 3.65
CA LEU A 232 1.87 -25.17 5.03
C LEU A 232 1.98 -26.67 5.36
N SER A 233 1.15 -27.52 4.76
CA SER A 233 1.23 -28.99 4.94
C SER A 233 2.36 -29.67 4.14
N LEU A 234 2.96 -28.98 3.18
CA LEU A 234 4.00 -29.51 2.29
C LEU A 234 5.37 -28.83 2.42
N VAL A 235 5.46 -27.72 3.16
CA VAL A 235 6.70 -26.94 3.29
C VAL A 235 7.73 -27.69 4.15
N VAL A 236 8.96 -27.75 3.65
CA VAL A 236 10.11 -28.31 4.38
C VAL A 236 10.99 -27.14 4.85
N PRO A 237 11.08 -26.84 6.16
CA PRO A 237 12.05 -25.88 6.67
C PRO A 237 13.48 -26.44 6.48
N LEU A 238 14.42 -25.59 6.04
CA LEU A 238 15.81 -25.97 5.83
C LEU A 238 16.69 -25.48 6.99
N ASP A 239 17.17 -26.41 7.81
CA ASP A 239 18.11 -26.11 8.91
C ASP A 239 19.48 -25.61 8.42
N ASN A 240 19.88 -25.95 7.20
CA ASN A 240 21.17 -25.58 6.62
C ASN A 240 21.02 -25.09 5.17
N ILE A 241 21.10 -23.77 5.01
CA ILE A 241 21.01 -23.09 3.70
C ILE A 241 22.30 -23.16 2.85
N GLN A 242 23.41 -23.67 3.40
CA GLN A 242 24.71 -23.71 2.71
C GLN A 242 24.87 -24.95 1.82
N ASN A 243 24.04 -25.98 1.99
CA ASN A 243 24.11 -27.23 1.24
C ASN A 243 22.79 -27.47 0.49
N VAL A 244 22.87 -27.62 -0.83
CA VAL A 244 21.72 -27.98 -1.67
C VAL A 244 21.48 -29.49 -1.59
N LEU A 245 20.49 -29.91 -0.81
CA LEU A 245 20.17 -31.33 -0.62
C LEU A 245 19.24 -31.82 -1.74
N GLN A 246 19.65 -32.89 -2.43
CA GLN A 246 18.88 -33.48 -3.54
C GLN A 246 17.53 -34.07 -3.10
N GLU A 247 17.40 -34.48 -1.83
CA GLU A 247 16.14 -34.98 -1.28
C GLU A 247 15.02 -33.93 -1.25
N ASN A 248 15.35 -32.64 -1.34
CA ASN A 248 14.39 -31.53 -1.36
C ASN A 248 14.07 -31.04 -2.78
N GLU A 249 14.63 -31.68 -3.80
CA GLU A 249 14.34 -31.38 -5.21
C GLU A 249 12.83 -31.43 -5.49
N ARG A 250 12.31 -30.36 -6.10
CA ARG A 250 10.87 -30.12 -6.39
C ARG A 250 9.94 -30.00 -5.18
N LYS A 251 10.43 -30.12 -3.93
CA LYS A 251 9.63 -29.82 -2.74
C LYS A 251 9.47 -28.30 -2.57
N LEU A 252 8.44 -27.92 -1.84
CA LEU A 252 8.30 -26.56 -1.31
C LEU A 252 9.24 -26.45 -0.10
N VAL A 253 10.19 -25.52 -0.14
CA VAL A 253 11.14 -25.29 0.93
C VAL A 253 10.91 -23.93 1.58
N HIS A 254 11.15 -23.85 2.88
CA HIS A 254 11.26 -22.63 3.66
C HIS A 254 12.73 -22.45 4.08
N LEU A 255 13.24 -21.23 3.93
CA LEU A 255 14.57 -20.87 4.43
C LEU A 255 14.65 -19.39 4.79
N SER A 256 15.50 -19.08 5.76
CA SER A 256 15.82 -17.73 6.20
C SER A 256 17.32 -17.48 6.11
N GLY A 257 17.75 -16.30 5.67
CA GLY A 257 19.18 -15.97 5.66
C GLY A 257 19.53 -14.62 5.01
N PRO A 258 20.79 -14.21 5.13
CA PRO A 258 21.28 -12.94 4.57
C PRO A 258 21.35 -12.98 3.04
N LEU A 259 20.93 -11.89 2.41
CA LEU A 259 21.05 -11.70 0.96
C LEU A 259 22.52 -11.59 0.53
N ARG A 260 22.87 -12.31 -0.54
CA ARG A 260 24.20 -12.29 -1.17
C ARG A 260 24.08 -12.02 -2.67
N THR A 261 24.93 -11.14 -3.18
CA THR A 261 25.04 -10.82 -4.61
C THR A 261 26.48 -11.02 -5.08
N SER A 262 26.65 -11.52 -6.30
CA SER A 262 27.97 -11.85 -6.87
C SER A 262 28.83 -10.60 -7.12
N LYS A 263 28.19 -9.49 -7.50
CA LYS A 263 28.81 -8.20 -7.83
C LYS A 263 28.06 -7.05 -7.13
N PRO A 264 28.74 -5.93 -6.81
CA PRO A 264 28.06 -4.68 -6.48
C PRO A 264 27.38 -4.07 -7.70
N LEU A 265 26.39 -3.22 -7.45
CA LEU A 265 25.76 -2.32 -8.40
C LEU A 265 26.50 -0.99 -8.41
N TYR A 266 26.61 -0.38 -9.59
CA TYR A 266 27.35 0.86 -9.81
C TYR A 266 26.46 1.94 -10.44
N ASP A 267 26.70 3.20 -10.06
CA ASP A 267 26.32 4.37 -10.88
C ASP A 267 27.58 5.21 -11.14
N PRO A 268 28.19 5.09 -12.34
CA PRO A 268 29.45 5.75 -12.64
C PRO A 268 29.33 7.28 -12.70
N GLY A 269 28.14 7.83 -12.99
CA GLY A 269 27.93 9.29 -13.04
C GLY A 269 27.90 9.94 -11.65
N TYR A 270 27.93 9.15 -10.58
CA TYR A 270 27.94 9.61 -9.18
C TYR A 270 28.98 8.87 -8.33
N GLY A 271 29.92 8.15 -8.96
CA GLY A 271 30.96 7.37 -8.26
C GLY A 271 30.43 6.25 -7.35
N LEU A 272 29.17 5.83 -7.50
CA LEU A 272 28.52 4.91 -6.56
C LEU A 272 28.92 3.46 -6.82
N SER A 273 29.15 2.73 -5.72
CA SER A 273 29.36 1.28 -5.69
C SER A 273 28.73 0.70 -4.43
N ILE A 274 27.69 -0.13 -4.57
CA ILE A 274 26.97 -0.73 -3.44
C ILE A 274 26.68 -2.21 -3.69
N ARG A 275 26.92 -3.06 -2.70
CA ARG A 275 26.39 -4.43 -2.70
C ARG A 275 24.95 -4.42 -2.18
N ALA A 276 23.99 -4.43 -3.10
CA ALA A 276 22.57 -4.55 -2.82
C ALA A 276 21.87 -5.26 -3.98
N VAL A 277 20.65 -5.75 -3.76
CA VAL A 277 19.85 -6.41 -4.80
C VAL A 277 19.31 -5.40 -5.82
N LYS A 278 18.93 -4.20 -5.37
CA LYS A 278 18.52 -3.09 -6.25
C LYS A 278 19.18 -1.78 -5.84
N LEU A 279 19.54 -0.97 -6.83
CA LEU A 279 19.97 0.43 -6.71
C LEU A 279 19.06 1.27 -7.59
N LYS A 280 18.40 2.28 -7.03
CA LYS A 280 17.52 3.21 -7.73
C LYS A 280 18.08 4.63 -7.62
N ARG A 281 18.31 5.26 -8.77
CA ARG A 281 18.50 6.71 -8.87
C ARG A 281 17.13 7.37 -9.04
N HIS A 282 16.84 8.34 -8.18
CA HIS A 282 15.65 9.17 -8.25
C HIS A 282 16.08 10.59 -8.60
N VAL A 283 15.63 11.08 -9.75
CA VAL A 283 15.87 12.44 -10.24
C VAL A 283 14.57 13.21 -10.19
N GLU A 284 14.64 14.45 -9.72
CA GLU A 284 13.56 15.42 -9.80
C GLU A 284 14.09 16.71 -10.41
N MET A 285 13.30 17.35 -11.26
CA MET A 285 13.60 18.67 -11.83
C MET A 285 12.76 19.74 -11.14
N TYR A 286 13.39 20.87 -10.80
CA TYR A 286 12.70 22.06 -10.32
C TYR A 286 12.06 22.78 -11.51
N GLN A 287 10.73 22.90 -11.50
CA GLN A 287 9.98 23.35 -12.68
C GLN A 287 8.62 23.91 -12.29
N TRP A 288 7.99 24.67 -13.19
CA TRP A 288 6.65 25.19 -12.99
C TRP A 288 5.60 24.07 -12.99
N VAL A 289 4.61 24.24 -12.13
CA VAL A 289 3.42 23.39 -12.00
C VAL A 289 2.20 24.32 -11.99
N GLU A 290 1.24 24.02 -12.85
CA GLU A 290 -0.07 24.68 -12.88
C GLU A 290 -1.05 23.92 -11.98
N TYR A 291 -1.82 24.67 -11.20
CA TYR A 291 -2.92 24.16 -10.38
C TYR A 291 -4.22 24.86 -10.76
N GLU A 292 -5.28 24.07 -10.94
CA GLU A 292 -6.63 24.51 -11.32
C GLU A 292 -7.61 24.38 -10.13
N ASP A 293 -8.33 25.46 -9.78
CA ASP A 293 -9.52 25.45 -8.90
C ASP A 293 -10.72 26.01 -9.68
N SER A 294 -11.73 25.18 -9.94
CA SER A 294 -12.91 25.55 -10.73
C SER A 294 -14.16 25.66 -9.87
N ARG A 295 -14.92 26.75 -10.02
CA ARG A 295 -16.19 26.97 -9.32
C ARG A 295 -17.29 27.33 -10.32
N GLU A 296 -18.45 26.76 -10.10
CA GLU A 296 -19.66 27.02 -10.89
C GLU A 296 -20.64 27.85 -10.04
N TYR A 297 -21.15 28.93 -10.61
CA TYR A 297 -22.19 29.76 -9.99
C TYR A 297 -23.19 30.27 -11.04
N GLU A 298 -24.37 30.67 -10.59
CA GLU A 298 -25.42 31.22 -11.44
C GLU A 298 -25.41 32.74 -11.34
N GLU A 299 -25.37 33.43 -12.49
CA GLU A 299 -25.41 34.89 -12.57
C GLU A 299 -26.17 35.30 -13.84
N ASP A 300 -27.10 36.24 -13.72
CA ASP A 300 -28.01 36.72 -14.79
C ASP A 300 -28.78 35.62 -15.56
N GLY A 301 -28.93 34.44 -14.93
CA GLY A 301 -29.62 33.30 -15.51
C GLY A 301 -28.74 32.37 -16.36
N GLU A 302 -27.45 32.67 -16.53
CA GLU A 302 -26.45 31.80 -17.14
C GLU A 302 -25.67 31.00 -16.07
N MET A 303 -25.06 29.89 -16.47
CA MET A 303 -24.12 29.15 -15.63
C MET A 303 -22.70 29.65 -15.93
N LYS A 304 -22.03 30.27 -14.96
CA LYS A 304 -20.65 30.73 -15.12
C LYS A 304 -19.70 29.80 -14.39
N LYS A 305 -18.68 29.35 -15.10
CA LYS A 305 -17.56 28.58 -14.56
C LYS A 305 -16.34 29.49 -14.43
N GLU A 306 -16.01 29.85 -13.19
CA GLU A 306 -14.77 30.53 -12.84
C GLU A 306 -13.69 29.48 -12.59
N THR A 307 -12.72 29.38 -13.50
CA THR A 307 -11.51 28.60 -13.29
C THR A 307 -10.36 29.52 -12.87
N ARG A 308 -9.77 29.26 -11.71
CA ARG A 308 -8.57 29.93 -11.21
C ARG A 308 -7.35 29.06 -11.48
N TYR A 309 -6.36 29.65 -12.14
CA TYR A 309 -5.05 29.05 -12.36
C TYR A 309 -4.02 29.67 -11.42
N SER A 310 -3.17 28.83 -10.83
CA SER A 310 -2.05 29.26 -9.99
C SER A 310 -0.76 28.51 -10.35
N TYR A 311 0.36 29.23 -10.34
CA TYR A 311 1.65 28.73 -10.82
C TYR A 311 2.70 28.74 -9.72
N ASN A 312 3.25 27.56 -9.40
CA ASN A 312 4.32 27.40 -8.43
C ASN A 312 5.47 26.57 -9.00
N THR A 313 6.70 26.90 -8.60
CA THR A 313 7.89 26.12 -8.94
C THR A 313 8.14 25.04 -7.88
N GLU A 314 8.16 23.78 -8.30
CA GLU A 314 8.28 22.61 -7.45
C GLU A 314 9.23 21.58 -8.05
N TRP A 315 9.74 20.68 -7.20
CA TRP A 315 10.44 19.49 -7.63
C TRP A 315 9.44 18.42 -8.07
N LYS A 316 9.56 17.90 -9.30
CA LYS A 316 8.78 16.76 -9.82
C LYS A 316 9.69 15.72 -10.47
N SER A 317 9.33 14.45 -10.34
CA SER A 317 10.02 13.30 -10.95
C SER A 317 9.79 13.18 -12.46
N GLU A 318 8.68 13.74 -12.94
CA GLU A 318 8.26 13.77 -14.33
C GLU A 318 8.46 15.16 -14.96
N VAL A 319 8.61 15.21 -16.28
CA VAL A 319 8.67 16.48 -17.03
C VAL A 319 7.25 17.02 -17.20
N VAL A 320 7.00 18.21 -16.65
CA VAL A 320 5.73 18.91 -16.77
C VAL A 320 5.76 19.77 -18.04
N ASN A 321 5.03 19.35 -19.07
CA ASN A 321 4.96 20.05 -20.34
C ASN A 321 4.21 21.39 -20.21
N SER A 322 4.96 22.49 -20.06
CA SER A 322 4.39 23.84 -19.89
C SER A 322 3.61 24.37 -21.09
N ARG A 323 3.68 23.72 -22.26
CA ARG A 323 2.85 24.07 -23.43
C ARG A 323 1.36 23.78 -23.22
N ASN A 324 1.03 22.98 -22.21
CA ASN A 324 -0.35 22.65 -21.84
C ASN A 324 -0.92 23.62 -20.79
N PHE A 325 -0.14 24.58 -20.29
CA PHE A 325 -0.61 25.58 -19.33
C PHE A 325 -1.51 26.61 -20.01
N ASP A 326 -2.56 27.06 -19.31
CA ASP A 326 -3.42 28.16 -19.77
C ASP A 326 -2.63 29.47 -19.97
N ARG A 327 -1.51 29.61 -19.25
CA ARG A 327 -0.52 30.69 -19.45
C ARG A 327 0.92 30.19 -19.40
N GLU A 328 1.43 29.72 -20.55
CA GLU A 328 2.86 29.38 -20.74
C GLU A 328 3.79 30.60 -20.54
N ILE A 329 3.34 31.83 -20.86
CA ILE A 329 4.20 33.03 -20.85
C ILE A 329 4.62 33.38 -19.42
N GLY A 330 5.89 33.09 -19.10
CA GLY A 330 6.49 33.24 -17.77
C GLY A 330 6.72 31.93 -17.03
N HIS A 331 6.15 30.82 -17.51
CA HIS A 331 6.11 29.52 -16.84
C HIS A 331 6.70 28.39 -17.71
N LYS A 332 7.74 28.68 -18.49
CA LYS A 332 8.35 27.71 -19.40
C LYS A 332 9.22 26.70 -18.65
N ASN A 333 9.03 25.42 -18.96
CA ASN A 333 9.84 24.31 -18.45
C ASN A 333 10.73 23.71 -19.56
N PRO A 334 11.89 23.12 -19.22
CA PRO A 334 12.64 22.28 -20.14
C PRO A 334 11.82 21.08 -20.63
N SER A 335 12.08 20.63 -21.87
CA SER A 335 11.41 19.49 -22.49
C SER A 335 11.90 18.12 -22.02
N ASN A 336 13.02 18.07 -21.29
CA ASN A 336 13.71 16.87 -20.85
C ASN A 336 14.60 17.18 -19.64
N MET A 337 14.95 16.15 -18.86
CA MET A 337 15.97 16.22 -17.82
C MET A 337 17.31 15.78 -18.39
N ALA A 338 18.42 16.40 -17.97
CA ALA A 338 19.77 16.00 -18.41
C ALA A 338 20.23 14.67 -17.77
N VAL A 339 19.63 14.28 -16.65
CA VAL A 339 19.87 13.01 -15.95
C VAL A 339 18.54 12.29 -15.78
N GLU A 340 18.48 11.01 -16.13
CA GLU A 340 17.27 10.19 -15.96
C GLU A 340 17.29 9.36 -14.66
N SER A 341 16.11 9.12 -14.10
CA SER A 341 15.90 8.12 -13.05
C SER A 341 16.06 6.71 -13.63
N PHE A 342 16.67 5.79 -12.88
CA PHE A 342 16.77 4.38 -13.28
C PHE A 342 16.73 3.44 -12.07
N THR A 343 16.62 2.14 -12.32
CA THR A 343 16.81 1.11 -11.28
C THR A 343 17.65 -0.03 -11.85
N ALA A 344 18.87 -0.19 -11.33
CA ALA A 344 19.68 -1.37 -11.55
C ALA A 344 19.27 -2.50 -10.59
N ILE A 345 19.36 -3.73 -11.08
CA ILE A 345 19.05 -4.96 -10.35
C ILE A 345 20.26 -5.88 -10.50
N ALA A 346 20.67 -6.56 -9.42
CA ALA A 346 21.76 -7.52 -9.45
C ALA A 346 21.46 -8.67 -10.42
N SER A 347 22.48 -9.16 -11.15
CA SER A 347 22.34 -10.32 -12.05
C SER A 347 21.94 -11.59 -11.31
N ASP A 348 22.55 -11.77 -10.14
CA ASP A 348 22.43 -12.96 -9.31
C ASP A 348 22.20 -12.53 -7.86
N VAL A 349 21.18 -13.12 -7.24
CA VAL A 349 20.81 -12.90 -5.84
C VAL A 349 20.67 -14.27 -5.18
N GLN A 350 21.28 -14.43 -4.03
CA GLN A 350 21.38 -15.70 -3.30
C GLN A 350 20.95 -15.54 -1.83
N VAL A 351 20.51 -16.64 -1.25
CA VAL A 351 20.39 -16.83 0.20
C VAL A 351 21.03 -18.18 0.53
N GLY A 352 22.15 -18.17 1.26
CA GLY A 352 23.02 -19.34 1.36
C GLY A 352 23.54 -19.77 -0.01
N SER A 353 23.37 -21.04 -0.35
CA SER A 353 23.74 -21.63 -1.65
C SER A 353 22.61 -21.63 -2.69
N PHE A 354 21.47 -20.99 -2.39
CA PHE A 354 20.31 -20.98 -3.27
C PHE A 354 20.14 -19.65 -4.00
N PHE A 355 19.90 -19.69 -5.32
CA PHE A 355 19.63 -18.52 -6.16
C PHE A 355 18.14 -18.17 -6.18
N LEU A 356 17.82 -16.88 -6.05
CA LEU A 356 16.45 -16.36 -6.15
C LEU A 356 16.04 -16.17 -7.61
N SER A 357 14.89 -16.72 -8.01
CA SER A 357 14.34 -16.41 -9.33
C SER A 357 13.85 -14.95 -9.44
N LYS A 358 13.66 -14.47 -10.69
CA LYS A 358 13.25 -13.08 -10.97
C LYS A 358 12.03 -12.61 -10.17
N GLY A 359 11.01 -13.46 -10.03
CA GLY A 359 9.79 -13.12 -9.27
C GLY A 359 9.97 -13.03 -7.75
N LEU A 360 11.05 -13.61 -7.19
CA LEU A 360 11.48 -13.40 -5.81
C LEU A 360 12.26 -12.08 -5.69
N VAL A 361 13.19 -11.82 -6.62
CA VAL A 361 13.94 -10.55 -6.70
C VAL A 361 13.02 -9.35 -6.89
N GLU A 362 11.93 -9.50 -7.67
CA GLU A 362 10.90 -8.47 -7.84
C GLU A 362 10.26 -8.05 -6.51
N LYS A 363 10.02 -9.00 -5.59
CA LYS A 363 9.43 -8.78 -4.25
C LYS A 363 10.34 -8.06 -3.26
N ILE A 364 11.62 -7.85 -3.58
CA ILE A 364 12.54 -7.07 -2.75
C ILE A 364 12.39 -5.59 -3.13
N ASP A 365 11.39 -4.92 -2.55
CA ASP A 365 11.00 -3.53 -2.85
C ASP A 365 11.10 -2.58 -1.64
N ASN A 366 11.75 -3.03 -0.57
CA ASN A 366 12.01 -2.29 0.67
C ASN A 366 13.08 -1.21 0.51
N PHE A 367 12.87 -0.26 -0.41
CA PHE A 367 13.81 0.80 -0.73
C PHE A 367 14.08 1.74 0.46
N LYS A 368 15.33 1.75 0.93
CA LYS A 368 15.88 2.67 1.94
C LYS A 368 16.65 3.78 1.22
N GLN A 369 16.50 5.04 1.65
CA GLN A 369 17.32 6.13 1.11
C GLN A 369 18.77 5.95 1.56
N MET A 370 19.71 6.16 0.64
CA MET A 370 21.15 6.12 0.90
C MET A 370 21.61 7.48 1.42
N SER A 371 22.41 7.50 2.48
CA SER A 371 23.05 8.75 2.89
C SER A 371 24.28 9.06 2.05
N LEU A 372 24.38 10.29 1.56
CA LEU A 372 25.51 10.77 0.77
C LEU A 372 26.58 11.44 1.65
N SER A 373 26.38 11.49 2.97
CA SER A 373 27.26 12.17 3.93
C SER A 373 28.73 11.73 3.87
N LYS A 374 28.99 10.45 3.59
CA LYS A 374 30.33 9.83 3.54
C LYS A 374 30.94 9.73 2.14
N LEU A 375 30.27 10.30 1.13
CA LEU A 375 30.71 10.23 -0.26
C LEU A 375 31.39 11.54 -0.67
N GLU A 376 32.37 11.42 -1.56
CA GLU A 376 32.99 12.55 -2.24
C GLU A 376 32.05 13.06 -3.36
N ASP A 377 32.21 14.34 -3.71
CA ASP A 377 31.39 14.96 -4.76
C ASP A 377 31.91 14.48 -6.13
N PRO A 378 31.06 13.92 -7.02
CA PRO A 378 31.52 13.14 -8.16
C PRO A 378 32.19 13.99 -9.25
N HIS A 379 31.71 15.22 -9.42
CA HIS A 379 32.13 16.18 -10.43
C HIS A 379 32.05 17.61 -9.86
N ALA A 380 32.81 18.55 -10.42
CA ALA A 380 32.91 19.92 -9.91
C ALA A 380 31.64 20.78 -10.11
N ASP A 381 30.76 20.36 -11.01
CA ASP A 381 29.44 20.93 -11.33
C ASP A 381 28.30 20.33 -10.49
N VAL A 382 28.58 19.34 -9.65
CA VAL A 382 27.60 18.64 -8.81
C VAL A 382 27.77 19.02 -7.34
N ILE A 383 26.82 19.79 -6.81
CA ILE A 383 26.87 20.25 -5.41
C ILE A 383 26.09 19.27 -4.52
N ARG A 384 26.77 18.63 -3.56
CA ARG A 384 26.10 17.78 -2.57
C ARG A 384 25.55 18.60 -1.41
N SER A 385 24.30 18.34 -1.02
CA SER A 385 23.66 18.97 0.13
C SER A 385 22.68 18.00 0.79
N GLY A 386 23.01 17.57 2.01
CA GLY A 386 22.31 16.46 2.67
C GLY A 386 22.47 15.16 1.88
N ASP A 387 21.36 14.45 1.69
CA ASP A 387 21.29 13.18 0.93
C ASP A 387 20.82 13.39 -0.52
N TYR A 388 21.17 14.55 -1.11
CA TYR A 388 20.95 14.88 -2.52
C TYR A 388 22.23 15.43 -3.16
N PHE A 389 22.44 15.07 -4.43
CA PHE A 389 23.32 15.78 -5.35
C PHE A 389 22.48 16.75 -6.20
N PHE A 390 22.97 17.98 -6.38
CA PHE A 390 22.29 19.00 -7.15
C PHE A 390 23.09 19.36 -8.40
N HIS A 391 22.41 19.44 -9.54
CA HIS A 391 22.88 20.05 -10.77
C HIS A 391 22.21 21.43 -10.82
N SER A 392 22.89 22.42 -10.24
CA SER A 392 22.39 23.76 -9.96
C SER A 392 23.56 24.66 -9.59
N GLU A 393 23.53 25.94 -9.97
CA GLU A 393 24.51 26.92 -9.48
C GLU A 393 24.36 27.17 -7.97
N ASN A 394 23.15 27.03 -7.42
CA ASN A 394 22.88 27.30 -6.01
C ASN A 394 21.70 26.48 -5.45
N PRO A 395 21.96 25.37 -4.74
CA PRO A 395 20.90 24.52 -4.16
C PRO A 395 19.98 25.22 -3.14
N ARG A 396 20.34 26.41 -2.63
CA ARG A 396 19.47 27.21 -1.75
C ARG A 396 18.52 28.15 -2.50
N ARG A 397 18.73 28.34 -3.80
CA ARG A 397 17.92 29.15 -4.71
C ARG A 397 17.79 28.43 -6.06
N PRO A 398 17.08 27.29 -6.10
CA PRO A 398 16.98 26.51 -7.33
C PRO A 398 16.24 27.28 -8.42
N GLU A 399 16.70 27.13 -9.65
CA GLU A 399 16.11 27.71 -10.85
C GLU A 399 15.43 26.65 -11.73
N VAL A 400 14.62 27.10 -12.69
CA VAL A 400 13.80 26.18 -13.49
C VAL A 400 14.68 25.41 -14.48
N GLY A 401 14.73 24.09 -14.28
CA GLY A 401 15.63 23.16 -14.98
C GLY A 401 16.70 22.55 -14.09
N ASP A 402 16.93 23.09 -12.88
CA ASP A 402 17.83 22.48 -11.91
C ASP A 402 17.38 21.06 -11.57
N LEU A 403 18.34 20.15 -11.39
CA LEU A 403 18.06 18.77 -10.99
C LEU A 403 18.53 18.50 -9.56
N ARG A 404 17.77 17.71 -8.82
CA ARG A 404 18.24 17.06 -7.59
C ARG A 404 18.14 15.56 -7.75
N VAL A 405 19.14 14.87 -7.22
CA VAL A 405 19.32 13.43 -7.40
C VAL A 405 19.55 12.78 -6.04
N SER A 406 18.70 11.81 -5.71
CA SER A 406 18.82 10.98 -4.51
C SER A 406 18.87 9.51 -4.87
N PHE A 407 19.44 8.72 -3.97
CA PHE A 407 19.70 7.29 -4.20
C PHE A 407 18.99 6.43 -3.18
N PHE A 408 18.43 5.32 -3.64
CA PHE A 408 17.74 4.34 -2.82
C PHE A 408 18.26 2.94 -3.12
N TYR A 409 18.30 2.07 -2.12
CA TYR A 409 18.70 0.68 -2.27
C TYR A 409 17.72 -0.26 -1.58
N ALA A 410 17.57 -1.48 -2.11
CA ALA A 410 16.73 -2.53 -1.53
C ALA A 410 17.51 -3.85 -1.49
N GLY A 411 17.33 -4.62 -0.40
CA GLY A 411 18.08 -5.84 -0.11
C GLY A 411 19.59 -5.60 -0.01
N LEU A 412 20.05 -5.00 1.10
CA LEU A 412 21.49 -4.80 1.35
C LEU A 412 22.21 -6.15 1.40
N SER A 413 23.41 -6.24 0.84
CA SER A 413 24.09 -7.53 0.60
C SER A 413 25.56 -7.50 1.02
N GLY A 414 26.03 -8.62 1.55
CA GLY A 414 27.42 -8.82 1.98
C GLY A 414 27.75 -8.29 3.37
N ASP A 415 28.79 -8.87 3.96
CA ASP A 415 29.07 -8.79 5.41
C ASP A 415 29.84 -7.51 5.84
N ALA A 416 30.14 -6.60 4.89
CA ALA A 416 31.06 -5.47 5.08
C ALA A 416 30.60 -4.16 4.40
N SER A 417 29.29 -3.88 4.39
CA SER A 417 28.79 -2.59 3.89
C SER A 417 28.87 -1.49 4.96
N HIS A 418 29.29 -0.29 4.55
CA HIS A 418 29.28 0.89 5.42
C HIS A 418 27.86 1.38 5.80
N LEU A 419 26.83 0.75 5.20
CA LEU A 419 25.40 1.00 5.43
C LEU A 419 24.78 0.04 6.45
N GLY A 420 25.49 -1.02 6.87
CA GLY A 420 24.99 -2.02 7.83
C GLY A 420 25.26 -3.47 7.41
N PRO A 421 24.78 -4.45 8.19
CA PRO A 421 24.83 -5.86 7.83
C PRO A 421 23.92 -6.16 6.62
N ALA A 422 24.13 -7.31 5.97
CA ALA A 422 23.23 -7.79 4.93
C ALA A 422 21.78 -7.94 5.44
N ASP A 423 20.81 -7.55 4.62
CA ASP A 423 19.39 -7.72 4.92
C ASP A 423 19.08 -9.23 4.92
N VAL A 424 18.43 -9.70 5.99
CA VAL A 424 17.94 -11.09 6.11
C VAL A 424 16.54 -11.18 5.49
N VAL A 425 16.30 -12.25 4.75
CA VAL A 425 14.99 -12.56 4.17
C VAL A 425 14.57 -13.99 4.48
N THR A 426 13.26 -14.20 4.66
CA THR A 426 12.64 -15.51 4.62
C THR A 426 12.02 -15.74 3.25
N VAL A 427 12.25 -16.92 2.67
CA VAL A 427 11.75 -17.33 1.35
C VAL A 427 10.98 -18.64 1.48
N VAL A 428 9.80 -18.71 0.83
CA VAL A 428 9.05 -19.95 0.64
C VAL A 428 8.79 -20.15 -0.85
N ALA A 429 9.45 -21.16 -1.42
CA ALA A 429 9.53 -21.40 -2.87
C ALA A 429 9.81 -22.89 -3.16
N ARG A 430 9.67 -23.31 -4.42
CA ARG A 430 10.06 -24.65 -4.84
C ARG A 430 11.56 -24.71 -5.12
N GLN A 431 12.25 -25.72 -4.58
CA GLN A 431 13.63 -26.01 -4.98
C GLN A 431 13.67 -26.64 -6.39
N GLN A 432 14.62 -26.20 -7.21
CA GLN A 432 14.98 -26.80 -8.49
C GLN A 432 16.49 -26.71 -8.68
N GLY A 433 17.22 -27.76 -8.31
CA GLY A 433 18.65 -27.70 -8.10
C GLY A 433 18.98 -26.67 -7.01
N ASP A 434 19.82 -25.70 -7.36
CA ASP A 434 20.16 -24.53 -6.56
C ASP A 434 19.19 -23.34 -6.72
N GLN A 435 18.17 -23.43 -7.58
CA GLN A 435 17.24 -22.32 -7.83
C GLN A 435 15.97 -22.41 -6.99
N LEU A 436 15.53 -21.27 -6.45
CA LEU A 436 14.24 -21.06 -5.80
C LEU A 436 13.24 -20.46 -6.79
N VAL A 437 12.27 -21.27 -7.20
CA VAL A 437 11.29 -20.94 -8.24
C VAL A 437 9.86 -21.07 -7.72
N SER A 438 8.90 -20.57 -8.48
CA SER A 438 7.48 -20.65 -8.14
C SER A 438 7.00 -22.09 -7.96
N TYR A 439 6.30 -22.37 -6.85
CA TYR A 439 5.53 -23.60 -6.63
C TYR A 439 4.08 -23.40 -7.07
N ARG A 440 3.49 -24.36 -7.78
CA ARG A 440 2.07 -24.31 -8.17
C ARG A 440 1.28 -25.32 -7.34
N THR A 441 0.26 -24.84 -6.62
CA THR A 441 -0.60 -25.70 -5.80
C THR A 441 -1.61 -26.45 -6.67
N LYS A 442 -2.12 -27.58 -6.17
CA LYS A 442 -3.26 -28.29 -6.76
C LYS A 442 -4.51 -27.41 -6.72
N SER A 443 -4.66 -26.62 -5.67
CA SER A 443 -5.71 -25.61 -5.51
C SER A 443 -5.67 -24.52 -6.60
N GLY A 444 -4.50 -24.24 -7.18
CA GLY A 444 -4.34 -23.51 -8.44
C GLY A 444 -3.63 -22.16 -8.36
N ASP A 445 -3.36 -21.64 -7.15
CA ASP A 445 -2.51 -20.45 -6.98
C ASP A 445 -1.01 -20.83 -6.98
N ILE A 446 -0.16 -19.81 -6.97
CA ILE A 446 1.29 -19.94 -7.05
C ILE A 446 1.90 -19.46 -5.73
N LEU A 447 2.57 -20.36 -5.01
CA LEU A 447 3.36 -20.03 -3.83
C LEU A 447 4.76 -19.61 -4.27
N HIS A 448 5.07 -18.35 -4.00
CA HIS A 448 6.34 -17.73 -4.32
C HIS A 448 6.49 -16.53 -3.38
N ILE A 449 6.88 -16.80 -2.14
CA ILE A 449 6.76 -15.85 -1.03
C ILE A 449 8.17 -15.42 -0.59
N LEU A 450 8.31 -14.13 -0.28
CA LEU A 450 9.52 -13.54 0.29
C LEU A 450 9.10 -12.45 1.28
N TYR A 451 9.69 -12.46 2.47
CA TYR A 451 9.52 -11.43 3.49
C TYR A 451 10.89 -10.87 3.95
N PRO A 452 11.00 -9.56 4.25
CA PRO A 452 12.25 -8.90 4.63
C PRO A 452 12.54 -9.00 6.14
N ASP A 453 12.21 -10.15 6.75
CA ASP A 453 12.39 -10.49 8.16
C ASP A 453 12.79 -11.97 8.24
N GLU A 454 13.33 -12.42 9.38
CA GLU A 454 13.43 -13.84 9.73
C GLU A 454 12.11 -14.30 10.37
N LEU A 455 11.44 -15.27 9.75
CA LEU A 455 10.12 -15.77 10.14
C LEU A 455 10.06 -17.30 10.07
N SER A 456 9.26 -17.94 10.93
CA SER A 456 8.94 -19.36 10.82
C SER A 456 8.03 -19.67 9.61
N PRO A 457 7.92 -20.93 9.16
CA PRO A 457 6.95 -21.31 8.14
C PRO A 457 5.52 -20.90 8.53
N GLU A 458 5.11 -21.18 9.77
CA GLU A 458 3.78 -20.86 10.30
C GLU A 458 3.50 -19.36 10.27
N GLU A 459 4.48 -18.53 10.66
CA GLU A 459 4.36 -17.08 10.64
C GLU A 459 4.23 -16.52 9.21
N VAL A 460 4.97 -17.08 8.24
CA VAL A 460 4.86 -16.71 6.82
C VAL A 460 3.46 -17.03 6.29
N PHE A 461 2.97 -18.24 6.49
CA PHE A 461 1.64 -18.64 6.03
C PHE A 461 0.53 -17.87 6.77
N GLN A 462 0.69 -17.56 8.06
CA GLN A 462 -0.25 -16.71 8.80
C GLN A 462 -0.31 -15.28 8.25
N LYS A 463 0.84 -14.63 7.96
CA LYS A 463 0.88 -13.30 7.32
C LYS A 463 0.15 -13.30 5.96
N GLU A 464 0.34 -14.34 5.15
CA GLU A 464 -0.39 -14.50 3.87
C GLU A 464 -1.90 -14.72 4.08
N HIS A 465 -2.31 -15.52 5.07
CA HIS A 465 -3.73 -15.68 5.43
C HIS A 465 -4.36 -14.36 5.90
N GLU A 466 -3.68 -13.59 6.74
CA GLU A 466 -4.13 -12.27 7.21
C GLU A 466 -4.26 -11.27 6.05
N CYS A 467 -3.27 -11.23 5.14
CA CYS A 467 -3.36 -10.40 3.94
C CYS A 467 -4.47 -10.85 2.99
N ASN A 468 -4.67 -12.15 2.78
CA ASN A 468 -5.78 -12.68 1.99
C ASN A 468 -7.14 -12.29 2.60
N ASN A 469 -7.28 -12.39 3.92
CA ASN A 469 -8.48 -11.96 4.64
C ASN A 469 -8.72 -10.44 4.47
N MET A 470 -7.69 -9.60 4.66
CA MET A 470 -7.78 -8.15 4.47
C MET A 470 -8.17 -7.77 3.04
N LYS A 471 -7.55 -8.40 2.02
CA LYS A 471 -7.91 -8.24 0.60
C LYS A 471 -9.37 -8.65 0.35
N THR A 472 -9.82 -9.74 0.96
CA THR A 472 -11.19 -10.24 0.82
C THR A 472 -12.22 -9.26 1.39
N TRP A 473 -11.98 -8.72 2.59
CA TRP A 473 -12.83 -7.68 3.18
C TRP A 473 -12.78 -6.35 2.41
N GLY A 474 -11.60 -5.94 1.95
CA GLY A 474 -11.44 -4.74 1.12
C GLY A 474 -12.22 -4.83 -0.19
N LEU A 475 -12.15 -5.96 -0.89
CA LEU A 475 -12.91 -6.21 -2.13
C LEU A 475 -14.41 -6.37 -1.86
N ARG A 476 -14.83 -6.92 -0.71
CA ARG A 476 -16.25 -6.91 -0.30
C ARG A 476 -16.77 -5.48 -0.09
N ALA A 477 -16.02 -4.65 0.64
CA ALA A 477 -16.39 -3.25 0.87
C ALA A 477 -16.40 -2.43 -0.44
N ALA A 478 -15.42 -2.63 -1.32
CA ALA A 478 -15.36 -1.99 -2.64
C ALA A 478 -16.51 -2.45 -3.55
N GLY A 479 -16.82 -3.76 -3.58
CA GLY A 479 -17.94 -4.30 -4.34
C GLY A 479 -19.29 -3.81 -3.84
N TRP A 480 -19.51 -3.79 -2.51
CA TRP A 480 -20.70 -3.20 -1.90
C TRP A 480 -20.84 -1.70 -2.23
N LEU A 481 -19.74 -0.93 -2.15
CA LEU A 481 -19.75 0.50 -2.49
C LEU A 481 -20.03 0.73 -3.97
N ALA A 482 -19.44 -0.07 -4.87
CA ALA A 482 -19.74 -0.02 -6.31
C ALA A 482 -21.22 -0.35 -6.59
N MET A 483 -21.79 -1.33 -5.89
CA MET A 483 -23.22 -1.66 -5.99
C MET A 483 -24.11 -0.50 -5.52
N PHE A 484 -23.78 0.12 -4.38
CA PHE A 484 -24.49 1.28 -3.86
C PHE A 484 -24.41 2.50 -4.78
N VAL A 485 -23.22 2.80 -5.31
CA VAL A 485 -23.00 3.90 -6.28
C VAL A 485 -23.74 3.60 -7.59
N GLY A 486 -23.68 2.38 -8.11
CA GLY A 486 -24.40 1.97 -9.32
C GLY A 486 -25.91 2.19 -9.20
N ILE A 487 -26.53 1.71 -8.12
CA ILE A 487 -27.96 1.94 -7.83
C ILE A 487 -28.25 3.44 -7.64
N SER A 488 -27.37 4.18 -6.96
CA SER A 488 -27.55 5.62 -6.72
C SER A 488 -27.46 6.45 -8.02
N LEU A 489 -26.62 6.04 -8.97
CA LEU A 489 -26.53 6.65 -10.31
C LEU A 489 -27.76 6.30 -11.15
N MET A 490 -28.22 5.04 -11.12
CA MET A 490 -29.44 4.63 -11.82
C MET A 490 -30.71 5.32 -11.27
N THR A 491 -30.78 5.60 -9.97
CA THR A 491 -31.91 6.33 -9.38
C THR A 491 -31.86 7.84 -9.63
N ARG A 492 -30.77 8.39 -10.20
CA ARG A 492 -30.63 9.84 -10.47
C ARG A 492 -31.72 10.38 -11.40
N ILE A 493 -32.22 9.56 -12.34
CA ILE A 493 -33.30 9.95 -13.27
C ILE A 493 -34.64 10.23 -12.58
N PHE A 494 -34.90 9.66 -11.39
CA PHE A 494 -36.11 9.98 -10.63
C PHE A 494 -36.07 11.39 -10.03
N TYR A 495 -34.88 11.96 -9.79
CA TYR A 495 -34.76 13.32 -9.26
C TYR A 495 -35.16 14.36 -10.31
N THR A 496 -34.68 14.21 -11.54
CA THR A 496 -35.02 15.11 -12.67
C THR A 496 -36.52 15.12 -13.01
N LEU A 497 -37.27 14.08 -12.61
CA LEU A 497 -38.72 14.01 -12.78
C LEU A 497 -39.51 14.67 -11.63
N VAL A 498 -38.93 14.76 -10.43
CA VAL A 498 -39.62 15.23 -9.21
C VAL A 498 -39.23 16.67 -8.82
N ASP A 499 -38.30 17.28 -9.55
CA ASP A 499 -37.82 18.66 -9.34
C ASP A 499 -38.90 19.76 -9.41
N TRP A 500 -40.13 19.42 -9.84
CA TRP A 500 -41.29 20.31 -9.81
C TRP A 500 -41.79 20.66 -8.39
N PHE A 501 -41.53 19.83 -7.37
CA PHE A 501 -42.05 20.01 -6.01
C PHE A 501 -40.94 20.27 -4.97
N PRO A 502 -40.61 21.55 -4.67
CA PRO A 502 -39.43 21.90 -3.88
C PRO A 502 -39.43 21.34 -2.45
N VAL A 503 -40.59 21.23 -1.80
CA VAL A 503 -40.72 20.70 -0.43
C VAL A 503 -40.44 19.18 -0.35
N VAL A 504 -40.65 18.45 -1.45
CA VAL A 504 -40.54 16.98 -1.48
C VAL A 504 -39.10 16.52 -1.83
N ARG A 505 -38.31 17.40 -2.46
CA ARG A 505 -36.94 17.12 -2.95
C ARG A 505 -36.01 16.59 -1.86
N GLU A 506 -35.97 17.20 -0.68
CA GLU A 506 -35.05 16.79 0.40
C GLU A 506 -35.43 15.43 1.00
N LEU A 507 -36.72 15.19 1.24
CA LEU A 507 -37.22 13.93 1.80
C LEU A 507 -36.95 12.76 0.84
N ILE A 508 -37.16 12.97 -0.46
CA ILE A 508 -36.87 11.97 -1.50
C ILE A 508 -35.37 11.70 -1.61
N ASN A 509 -34.51 12.71 -1.45
CA ASN A 509 -33.05 12.54 -1.48
C ASN A 509 -32.55 11.62 -0.36
N VAL A 510 -33.07 11.78 0.86
CA VAL A 510 -32.77 10.86 1.97
C VAL A 510 -33.40 9.49 1.74
N GLY A 511 -34.67 9.43 1.32
CA GLY A 511 -35.40 8.18 1.10
C GLY A 511 -34.80 7.29 0.02
N LEU A 512 -34.45 7.83 -1.16
CA LEU A 512 -33.82 7.08 -2.25
C LEU A 512 -32.43 6.57 -1.88
N LYS A 513 -31.64 7.34 -1.12
CA LYS A 513 -30.34 6.89 -0.60
C LYS A 513 -30.48 5.76 0.43
N ALA A 514 -31.45 5.86 1.33
CA ALA A 514 -31.74 4.78 2.29
C ALA A 514 -32.22 3.50 1.57
N PHE A 515 -33.08 3.64 0.57
CA PHE A 515 -33.51 2.52 -0.29
C PHE A 515 -32.32 1.89 -1.03
N ALA A 516 -31.48 2.69 -1.69
CA ALA A 516 -30.30 2.21 -2.40
C ALA A 516 -29.31 1.49 -1.47
N PHE A 517 -29.13 1.98 -0.24
CA PHE A 517 -28.30 1.36 0.79
C PHE A 517 -28.84 -0.01 1.21
N CYS A 518 -30.14 -0.11 1.49
CA CYS A 518 -30.79 -1.38 1.84
C CYS A 518 -30.72 -2.39 0.69
N LEU A 519 -30.96 -1.94 -0.55
CA LEU A 519 -30.92 -2.79 -1.75
C LEU A 519 -29.50 -3.29 -2.04
N ALA A 520 -28.49 -2.41 -2.02
CA ALA A 520 -27.08 -2.78 -2.20
C ALA A 520 -26.61 -3.76 -1.11
N THR A 521 -26.99 -3.52 0.15
CA THR A 521 -26.66 -4.43 1.25
C THR A 521 -27.31 -5.80 1.06
N SER A 522 -28.59 -5.85 0.66
CA SER A 522 -29.30 -7.10 0.43
C SER A 522 -28.72 -7.90 -0.74
N LEU A 523 -28.48 -7.25 -1.87
CA LEU A 523 -27.94 -7.88 -3.08
C LEU A 523 -26.48 -8.31 -2.93
N SER A 524 -25.64 -7.53 -2.26
CA SER A 524 -24.24 -7.91 -1.99
C SER A 524 -24.14 -9.11 -1.04
N LEU A 525 -24.94 -9.15 0.03
CA LEU A 525 -25.03 -10.31 0.93
C LEU A 525 -25.52 -11.56 0.19
N LEU A 526 -26.52 -11.43 -0.68
CA LEU A 526 -27.00 -12.51 -1.53
C LEU A 526 -25.88 -13.01 -2.46
N THR A 527 -25.14 -12.09 -3.09
CA THR A 527 -24.03 -12.43 -4.01
C THR A 527 -22.90 -13.18 -3.29
N ILE A 528 -22.54 -12.76 -2.08
CA ILE A 528 -21.54 -13.43 -1.24
C ILE A 528 -22.05 -14.82 -0.82
N SER A 529 -23.31 -14.93 -0.40
CA SER A 529 -23.96 -16.21 -0.05
C SER A 529 -23.99 -17.20 -1.22
N VAL A 530 -24.31 -16.71 -2.43
CA VAL A 530 -24.23 -17.50 -3.67
C VAL A 530 -22.80 -17.94 -3.96
N GLY A 531 -21.80 -17.06 -3.79
CA GLY A 531 -20.38 -17.43 -3.86
C GLY A 531 -20.02 -18.58 -2.91
N TRP A 532 -20.55 -18.56 -1.68
CA TRP A 532 -20.35 -19.64 -0.70
C TRP A 532 -21.04 -20.95 -1.10
N LEU A 533 -22.23 -20.90 -1.70
CA LEU A 533 -22.88 -22.10 -2.27
C LEU A 533 -22.04 -22.75 -3.37
N PHE A 534 -21.48 -21.95 -4.28
CA PHE A 534 -20.66 -22.46 -5.39
C PHE A 534 -19.28 -22.96 -4.95
N TYR A 535 -18.59 -22.24 -4.06
CA TYR A 535 -17.20 -22.54 -3.70
C TYR A 535 -17.03 -23.31 -2.38
N ARG A 536 -18.07 -23.39 -1.52
CA ARG A 536 -18.11 -24.17 -0.27
C ARG A 536 -19.49 -24.82 -0.04
N PRO A 537 -19.96 -25.71 -0.92
CA PRO A 537 -21.31 -26.26 -0.87
C PRO A 537 -21.66 -26.94 0.47
N LEU A 538 -20.73 -27.67 1.09
CA LEU A 538 -20.96 -28.35 2.38
C LEU A 538 -21.27 -27.36 3.52
N TRP A 539 -20.52 -26.26 3.62
CA TRP A 539 -20.77 -25.22 4.63
C TRP A 539 -22.07 -24.47 4.36
N ALA A 540 -22.38 -24.20 3.08
CA ALA A 540 -23.61 -23.53 2.71
C ALA A 540 -24.86 -24.40 2.99
N VAL A 541 -24.79 -25.71 2.74
CA VAL A 541 -25.84 -26.68 3.12
C VAL A 541 -26.00 -26.75 4.64
N LEU A 542 -24.91 -26.83 5.41
CA LEU A 542 -24.96 -26.83 6.87
C LEU A 542 -25.65 -25.57 7.44
N ILE A 543 -25.27 -24.39 6.94
CA ILE A 543 -25.88 -23.11 7.33
C ILE A 543 -27.36 -23.07 6.90
N GLY A 544 -27.69 -23.57 5.71
CA GLY A 544 -29.07 -23.66 5.22
C GLY A 544 -29.96 -24.56 6.09
N LEU A 545 -29.45 -25.72 6.51
CA LEU A 545 -30.13 -26.62 7.44
C LEU A 545 -30.36 -25.95 8.80
N LEU A 546 -29.34 -25.28 9.35
CA LEU A 546 -29.46 -24.54 10.61
C LEU A 546 -30.47 -23.38 10.50
N ALA A 547 -30.51 -22.67 9.37
CA ALA A 547 -31.47 -21.60 9.10
C ALA A 547 -32.93 -22.10 8.96
N ALA A 548 -33.13 -23.36 8.58
CA ALA A 548 -34.46 -23.97 8.50
C ALA A 548 -35.02 -24.37 9.88
N VAL A 549 -34.18 -24.60 10.90
CA VAL A 549 -34.61 -25.09 12.23
C VAL A 549 -35.69 -24.20 12.88
N PRO A 550 -35.58 -22.85 12.93
CA PRO A 550 -36.64 -22.01 13.50
C PRO A 550 -37.97 -22.09 12.75
N ILE A 551 -37.93 -22.26 11.42
CA ILE A 551 -39.12 -22.38 10.56
C ILE A 551 -39.84 -23.71 10.84
N VAL A 552 -39.09 -24.80 10.97
CA VAL A 552 -39.62 -26.12 11.32
C VAL A 552 -40.24 -26.09 12.73
N ILE A 553 -39.56 -25.48 13.71
CA ILE A 553 -40.08 -25.33 15.09
C ILE A 553 -41.34 -24.45 15.12
N ALA A 554 -41.39 -23.37 14.34
CA ALA A 554 -42.58 -22.52 14.25
C ALA A 554 -43.78 -23.28 13.66
N ARG A 555 -43.57 -24.09 12.62
CA ARG A 555 -44.62 -24.92 12.02
C ARG A 555 -45.06 -26.09 12.91
N SER A 556 -44.15 -26.74 13.64
CA SER A 556 -44.49 -27.85 14.55
C SER A 556 -45.21 -27.40 15.82
N ARG A 557 -45.23 -26.10 16.12
CA ARG A 557 -45.98 -25.51 17.25
C ARG A 557 -47.39 -25.04 16.90
N ILE A 558 -47.84 -25.21 15.65
CA ILE A 558 -49.23 -24.94 15.27
C ILE A 558 -50.08 -26.13 15.73
N PRO A 559 -50.99 -25.98 16.72
CA PRO A 559 -51.84 -27.08 17.15
C PRO A 559 -52.80 -27.47 16.01
N PRO A 560 -53.14 -28.77 15.86
CA PRO A 560 -54.08 -29.19 14.83
C PRO A 560 -55.41 -28.48 15.02
N LYS A 561 -55.93 -27.85 13.95
CA LYS A 561 -57.29 -27.30 13.94
C LYS A 561 -58.25 -28.41 14.33
N LYS A 562 -58.96 -28.26 15.45
CA LYS A 562 -60.15 -29.07 15.73
C LYS A 562 -61.12 -28.85 14.57
N GLN A 563 -61.45 -29.91 13.85
CA GLN A 563 -62.59 -29.91 12.95
C GLN A 563 -63.85 -29.92 13.82
N GLN A 564 -64.73 -28.96 13.58
CA GLN A 564 -66.14 -28.91 14.00
C GLN A 564 -66.95 -28.60 12.76
#